data_AF-F4X874-F1
#
_entry.id   AF-F4X874-F1
#
_cell.length_a   1.000
_cell.length_b   1.000
_cell.length_c   1.000
_cell.angle_alpha   90.00
_cell.angle_beta   90.00
_cell.angle_gamma   90.00
#
_symmetry.space_group_name_H-M   'P 1'
#
loop_
_entity.id
_entity.type
_entity.pdbx_description
1 polymer ?
#
loop_
_entity_poly.entity_id
_entity_poly.type
_entity_poly.pdbx_seq_one_letter_code
_entity_poly.pdbx_strand_id
1 'polypeptide(L)'
;MSTPEEMIENLTAQVNELQALQSVYPTELAVTDHGVLADINEYIECSDRESPRWLEYAIAVPLNGECIELLVSLPTNYPKEQPEVYARGSCLDRTQQCLLNKDLSVVVKAQEANEPCIYTLISWLQDNVETYLKASVCNQAIKRSDANTSGTEDRTAVVFSRYWIYSHHIYSKIKRRDVANLAKESSITGFCLAGKPGIICMEGTLEDCDYCWQKIKVMNWHKILIKLMEKEEDCNNVDNMRKFTEFQEVSFPTTERHNDMGQFLKYLTDHDCQHVFKELFGIEGKFSKLPD
;
A
#
# COMPACT_ATOMS: atom_id res chain seq x y z
N MET A 1 -22.14 2.94 12.16
CA MET A 1 -21.06 3.50 13.00
C MET A 1 -21.02 2.66 14.25
N SER A 2 -19.86 2.06 14.56
CA SER A 2 -19.65 1.28 15.78
C SER A 2 -19.88 2.16 17.00
N THR A 3 -20.43 1.60 18.08
CA THR A 3 -20.55 2.35 19.34
C THR A 3 -19.15 2.59 19.94
N PRO A 4 -18.97 3.62 20.80
CA PRO A 4 -17.69 3.83 21.48
C PRO A 4 -17.21 2.60 22.25
N GLU A 5 -18.14 1.86 22.87
CA GLU A 5 -17.86 0.60 23.57
C GLU A 5 -17.32 -0.48 22.63
N GLU A 6 -17.97 -0.70 21.49
CA GLU A 6 -17.51 -1.67 20.48
C GLU A 6 -16.13 -1.31 19.91
N MET A 7 -15.84 -0.02 19.77
CA MET A 7 -14.55 0.45 19.29
C MET A 7 -13.44 0.18 20.30
N ILE A 8 -13.71 0.35 21.60
CA ILE A 8 -12.76 0.01 22.67
C ILE A 8 -12.47 -1.48 22.67
N GLU A 9 -13.49 -2.34 22.51
CA GLU A 9 -13.31 -3.79 22.39
C GLU A 9 -12.40 -4.16 21.21
N ASN A 10 -12.66 -3.56 20.03
CA ASN A 10 -11.86 -3.77 18.82
C ASN A 10 -10.39 -3.34 19.01
N LEU A 11 -10.17 -2.14 19.53
CA LEU A 11 -8.82 -1.61 19.78
C LEU A 11 -8.09 -2.45 20.84
N THR A 12 -8.79 -2.92 21.87
CA THR A 12 -8.23 -3.82 22.88
C THR A 12 -7.79 -5.15 22.24
N ALA A 13 -8.60 -5.72 21.34
CA ALA A 13 -8.24 -6.92 20.60
C ALA A 13 -6.99 -6.70 19.71
N GLN A 14 -6.86 -5.54 19.07
CA GLN A 14 -5.67 -5.17 18.28
C GLN A 14 -4.41 -5.12 19.13
N VAL A 15 -4.47 -4.47 20.29
CA VAL A 15 -3.32 -4.36 21.20
C VAL A 15 -2.92 -5.73 21.74
N ASN A 16 -3.89 -6.56 22.13
CA ASN A 16 -3.63 -7.91 22.62
C ASN A 16 -2.98 -8.80 21.55
N GLU A 17 -3.48 -8.77 20.31
CA GLU A 17 -2.88 -9.50 19.19
C GLU A 17 -1.46 -9.01 18.91
N LEU A 18 -1.23 -7.70 18.89
CA LEU A 18 0.10 -7.12 18.70
C LEU A 18 1.08 -7.60 19.79
N GLN A 19 0.67 -7.60 21.06
CA GLN A 19 1.51 -8.06 22.17
C GLN A 19 1.84 -9.56 22.08
N ALA A 20 0.86 -10.38 21.68
CA ALA A 20 1.08 -11.79 21.42
C ALA A 20 2.10 -11.99 20.28
N LEU A 21 1.94 -11.26 19.18
CA LEU A 21 2.89 -11.29 18.07
C LEU A 21 4.28 -10.80 18.46
N GLN A 22 4.41 -9.76 19.27
CA GLN A 22 5.69 -9.29 19.81
C GLN A 22 6.37 -10.32 20.70
N SER A 23 5.60 -11.19 21.37
CA SER A 23 6.15 -12.28 22.17
C SER A 23 6.70 -13.40 21.30
N VAL A 24 6.10 -13.64 20.13
CA VAL A 24 6.57 -14.65 19.14
C VAL A 24 7.70 -14.11 18.27
N TYR A 25 7.64 -12.84 17.90
CA TYR A 25 8.54 -12.14 16.95
C TYR A 25 9.17 -10.90 17.60
N PRO A 26 10.01 -11.06 18.64
CA PRO A 26 10.50 -9.95 19.44
C PRO A 26 11.46 -9.03 18.70
N THR A 27 12.18 -9.54 17.70
CA THR A 27 13.19 -8.78 16.94
C THR A 27 12.72 -8.42 15.53
N GLU A 28 11.75 -9.17 15.02
CA GLU A 28 11.30 -9.14 13.64
C GLU A 28 10.09 -8.22 13.46
N LEU A 29 9.32 -7.96 14.52
CA LEU A 29 8.17 -7.08 14.48
C LEU A 29 8.58 -5.65 14.81
N ALA A 30 8.26 -4.72 13.90
CA ALA A 30 8.47 -3.29 14.08
C ALA A 30 7.16 -2.51 13.96
N VAL A 31 6.78 -1.79 15.02
CA VAL A 31 5.63 -0.88 14.98
C VAL A 31 6.01 0.37 14.19
N THR A 32 5.15 0.78 13.25
CA THR A 32 5.42 1.90 12.34
C THR A 32 5.46 3.22 13.10
N ASP A 33 4.49 3.45 13.99
CA ASP A 33 4.37 4.70 14.74
C ASP A 33 3.92 4.38 16.18
N HIS A 34 4.85 4.47 17.13
CA HIS A 34 4.56 4.26 18.55
C HIS A 34 3.64 5.33 19.14
N GLY A 35 3.51 6.50 18.49
CA GLY A 35 2.55 7.53 18.90
C GLY A 35 1.11 7.05 18.69
N VAL A 36 0.82 6.41 17.56
CA VAL A 36 -0.51 5.83 17.29
C VAL A 36 -0.85 4.74 18.30
N LEU A 37 0.12 3.91 18.68
CA LEU A 37 -0.08 2.90 19.72
C LEU A 37 -0.37 3.54 21.09
N ALA A 38 0.30 4.65 21.43
CA ALA A 38 0.00 5.41 22.64
C ALA A 38 -1.40 6.02 22.59
N ASP A 39 -1.78 6.64 21.49
CA ASP A 39 -3.13 7.20 21.27
C ASP A 39 -4.22 6.14 21.41
N ILE A 40 -3.99 4.92 20.90
CA ILE A 40 -4.90 3.79 21.05
C ILE A 40 -5.05 3.39 22.52
N ASN A 41 -3.95 3.26 23.25
CA ASN A 41 -4.00 2.91 24.68
C ASN A 41 -4.70 4.02 25.50
N GLU A 42 -4.43 5.29 25.21
CA GLU A 42 -5.11 6.42 25.84
C GLU A 42 -6.62 6.41 25.55
N TYR A 43 -7.02 6.07 24.31
CA TYR A 43 -8.44 5.98 23.92
C TYR A 43 -9.16 4.82 24.64
N ILE A 44 -8.49 3.69 24.83
CA ILE A 44 -9.02 2.55 25.60
C ILE A 44 -9.26 2.94 27.06
N GLU A 45 -8.37 3.75 27.65
CA GLU A 45 -8.51 4.24 29.02
C GLU A 45 -9.53 5.40 29.17
N CYS A 46 -9.66 6.25 28.15
CA CYS A 46 -10.52 7.44 28.15
C CYS A 46 -11.17 7.68 26.77
N SER A 47 -12.46 7.36 26.67
CA SER A 47 -13.25 7.41 25.42
C SER A 47 -13.74 8.80 25.00
N ASP A 48 -13.37 9.86 25.72
CA ASP A 48 -13.76 11.25 25.45
C ASP A 48 -12.90 11.95 24.36
N ARG A 49 -12.00 11.21 23.71
CA ARG A 49 -11.02 11.73 22.74
C ARG A 49 -11.38 11.41 21.28
N GLU A 50 -10.66 12.04 20.36
CA GLU A 50 -10.76 11.72 18.94
C GLU A 50 -10.37 10.26 18.67
N SER A 51 -11.01 9.67 17.67
CA SER A 51 -10.72 8.30 17.22
C SER A 51 -9.23 8.18 16.83
N PRO A 52 -8.51 7.16 17.33
CA PRO A 52 -7.14 6.92 16.92
C PRO A 52 -7.05 6.56 15.42
N ARG A 53 -5.83 6.68 14.90
CA ARG A 53 -5.48 6.25 13.53
C ARG A 53 -5.33 4.73 13.46
N TRP A 54 -5.26 4.21 12.24
CA TRP A 54 -5.01 2.79 11.99
C TRP A 54 -3.65 2.36 12.56
N LEU A 55 -3.62 1.23 13.25
CA LEU A 55 -2.41 0.65 13.78
C LEU A 55 -1.65 -0.03 12.63
N GLU A 56 -0.40 0.38 12.42
CA GLU A 56 0.44 -0.13 11.34
C GLU A 56 1.74 -0.72 11.88
N TYR A 57 2.13 -1.89 11.40
CA TYR A 57 3.39 -2.53 11.77
C TYR A 57 3.88 -3.45 10.65
N ALA A 58 5.15 -3.80 10.70
CA ALA A 58 5.79 -4.72 9.77
C ALA A 58 6.34 -5.93 10.55
N ILE A 59 6.24 -7.12 9.97
CA ILE A 59 6.81 -8.35 10.53
C ILE A 59 7.75 -8.95 9.50
N ALA A 60 9.03 -9.07 9.86
CA ALA A 60 10.02 -9.79 9.08
C ALA A 60 9.86 -11.31 9.31
N VAL A 61 9.16 -12.01 8.43
CA VAL A 61 8.91 -13.45 8.54
C VAL A 61 10.14 -14.22 8.03
N PRO A 62 10.88 -14.93 8.92
CA PRO A 62 12.08 -15.68 8.53
C PRO A 62 11.69 -16.98 7.82
N LEU A 63 12.37 -17.28 6.70
CA LEU A 63 12.04 -18.40 5.82
C LEU A 63 13.32 -19.05 5.29
N ASN A 64 13.79 -20.13 5.93
CA ASN A 64 14.89 -21.00 5.46
C ASN A 64 16.06 -20.28 4.72
N GLY A 65 16.55 -19.16 5.28
CA GLY A 65 17.68 -18.37 4.75
C GLY A 65 17.30 -17.06 4.02
N GLU A 66 16.02 -16.85 3.73
CA GLU A 66 15.45 -15.62 3.17
C GLU A 66 14.46 -14.99 4.17
N CYS A 67 14.02 -13.75 3.91
CA CYS A 67 13.03 -13.06 4.73
C CYS A 67 11.97 -12.39 3.86
N ILE A 68 10.70 -12.58 4.21
CA ILE A 68 9.59 -11.81 3.66
C ILE A 68 9.04 -10.88 4.72
N GLU A 69 8.91 -9.62 4.38
CA GLU A 69 8.26 -8.64 5.23
C GLU A 69 6.76 -8.60 4.95
N LEU A 70 5.97 -8.83 5.98
CA LEU A 70 4.52 -8.66 5.98
C LEU A 70 4.20 -7.28 6.58
N LEU A 71 3.66 -6.39 5.75
CA LEU A 71 3.16 -5.09 6.16
C LEU A 71 1.69 -5.24 6.58
N VAL A 72 1.36 -4.84 7.80
CA VAL A 72 0.01 -4.94 8.37
C VAL A 72 -0.53 -3.55 8.68
N SER A 73 -1.80 -3.33 8.35
CA SER A 73 -2.56 -2.13 8.70
C SER A 73 -3.91 -2.57 9.25
N LEU A 74 -4.20 -2.20 10.50
CA LEU A 74 -5.43 -2.56 11.20
C LEU A 74 -6.36 -1.33 11.25
N PRO A 75 -7.51 -1.37 10.57
CA PRO A 75 -8.57 -0.37 10.75
C PRO A 75 -9.05 -0.35 12.20
N THR A 76 -9.61 0.77 12.65
CA THR A 76 -10.14 0.90 14.03
C THR A 76 -11.27 -0.09 14.36
N ASN A 77 -11.94 -0.62 13.33
CA ASN A 77 -12.98 -1.64 13.49
C ASN A 77 -12.47 -3.09 13.41
N TYR A 78 -11.18 -3.33 13.13
CA TYR A 78 -10.62 -4.69 13.20
C TYR A 78 -10.70 -5.20 14.65
N PRO A 79 -11.11 -6.46 14.90
CA PRO A 79 -11.26 -7.56 13.93
C PRO A 79 -12.63 -7.73 13.27
N LYS A 80 -13.60 -6.81 13.48
CA LYS A 80 -14.88 -6.84 12.75
C LYS A 80 -14.69 -6.56 11.26
N GLU A 81 -13.79 -5.63 10.96
CA GLU A 81 -13.31 -5.33 9.61
C GLU A 81 -12.01 -6.08 9.33
N GLN A 82 -11.78 -6.44 8.07
CA GLN A 82 -10.57 -7.17 7.67
C GLN A 82 -9.33 -6.27 7.73
N PRO A 83 -8.16 -6.84 8.06
CA PRO A 83 -6.91 -6.10 8.02
C PRO A 83 -6.47 -5.87 6.58
N GLU A 84 -5.73 -4.80 6.34
CA GLU A 84 -5.00 -4.64 5.09
C GLU A 84 -3.58 -5.14 5.24
N VAL A 85 -3.21 -6.11 4.41
CA VAL A 85 -1.89 -6.75 4.44
C VAL A 85 -1.20 -6.72 3.08
N TYR A 86 0.13 -6.64 3.11
CA TYR A 86 0.95 -6.73 1.90
C TYR A 86 2.27 -7.43 2.20
N ALA A 87 2.59 -8.47 1.42
CA ALA A 87 3.82 -9.22 1.53
C ALA A 87 4.86 -8.72 0.50
N ARG A 88 6.10 -8.50 0.95
CA ARG A 88 7.22 -8.18 0.07
C ARG A 88 8.50 -8.89 0.47
N GLY A 89 9.27 -9.34 -0.51
CA GLY A 89 10.60 -9.92 -0.32
C GLY A 89 11.48 -9.60 -1.52
N SER A 90 12.77 -9.37 -1.28
CA SER A 90 13.76 -9.15 -2.34
C SER A 90 13.97 -10.37 -3.24
N CYS A 91 13.66 -11.56 -2.72
CA CYS A 91 13.78 -12.85 -3.38
C CYS A 91 12.59 -13.20 -4.29
N LEU A 92 11.50 -12.41 -4.27
CA LEU A 92 10.35 -12.60 -5.15
C LEU A 92 10.48 -11.75 -6.42
N ASP A 93 10.22 -12.38 -7.57
CA ASP A 93 10.01 -11.61 -8.82
C ASP A 93 8.65 -10.90 -8.79
N ARG A 94 8.45 -9.93 -9.69
CA ARG A 94 7.22 -9.13 -9.78
C ARG A 94 5.95 -9.98 -9.98
N THR A 95 6.02 -10.99 -10.84
CA THR A 95 4.88 -11.87 -11.14
C THR A 95 4.53 -12.68 -9.89
N GLN A 96 5.53 -13.26 -9.23
CA GLN A 96 5.31 -14.07 -8.04
C GLN A 96 4.90 -13.24 -6.82
N GLN A 97 5.42 -12.02 -6.66
CA GLN A 97 4.94 -11.10 -5.63
C GLN A 97 3.48 -10.68 -5.86
N CYS A 98 3.08 -10.45 -7.11
CA CYS A 98 1.69 -10.15 -7.45
C CYS A 98 0.76 -11.34 -7.15
N LEU A 99 1.17 -12.55 -7.53
CA LEU A 99 0.41 -13.77 -7.24
C LEU A 99 0.30 -14.02 -5.74
N LEU A 100 1.41 -13.93 -5.00
CA LEU A 100 1.41 -14.07 -3.55
C LEU A 100 0.44 -13.09 -2.87
N ASN A 101 0.47 -11.80 -3.25
CA ASN A 101 -0.42 -10.81 -2.65
C ASN A 101 -1.89 -11.00 -3.09
N LYS A 102 -2.13 -11.49 -4.32
CA LYS A 102 -3.47 -11.87 -4.77
C LYS A 102 -4.02 -13.01 -3.92
N ASP A 103 -3.25 -14.07 -3.73
CA ASP A 103 -3.68 -15.24 -2.96
C ASP A 103 -3.82 -14.89 -1.46
N LEU A 104 -2.90 -14.08 -0.92
CA LEU A 104 -3.00 -13.54 0.44
C LEU A 104 -4.30 -12.74 0.64
N SER A 105 -4.71 -11.93 -0.33
CA SER A 105 -5.99 -11.19 -0.27
C SER A 105 -7.21 -12.10 -0.23
N VAL A 106 -7.13 -13.29 -0.86
CA VAL A 106 -8.19 -14.30 -0.80
C VAL A 106 -8.23 -14.92 0.60
N VAL A 107 -7.07 -15.20 1.19
CA VAL A 107 -6.98 -15.76 2.55
C VAL A 107 -7.53 -14.79 3.59
N VAL A 108 -7.18 -13.49 3.48
CA VAL A 108 -7.74 -12.43 4.34
C VAL A 108 -9.26 -12.39 4.25
N LYS A 109 -9.79 -12.49 3.03
CA LYS A 109 -11.24 -12.49 2.78
C LYS A 109 -11.97 -13.69 3.35
N ALA A 110 -11.26 -14.80 3.53
CA ALA A 110 -11.79 -16.05 4.08
C ALA A 110 -11.74 -16.11 5.62
N GLN A 111 -11.09 -15.15 6.29
CA GLN A 111 -11.03 -15.13 7.76
C GLN A 111 -12.38 -14.77 8.37
N GLU A 112 -12.68 -15.35 9.53
CA GLU A 112 -13.90 -15.07 10.27
C GLU A 112 -13.89 -13.64 10.83
N ALA A 113 -15.01 -12.94 10.70
CA ALA A 113 -15.16 -11.62 11.29
C ALA A 113 -15.21 -11.73 12.82
N ASN A 114 -14.69 -10.72 13.51
CA ASN A 114 -14.57 -10.60 14.97
C ASN A 114 -13.44 -11.42 15.62
N GLU A 115 -12.62 -12.14 14.86
CA GLU A 115 -11.44 -12.83 15.39
C GLU A 115 -10.13 -12.25 14.84
N PRO A 116 -9.12 -12.00 15.70
CA PRO A 116 -7.80 -11.61 15.24
C PRO A 116 -7.16 -12.72 14.38
N CYS A 117 -6.64 -12.37 13.21
CA CYS A 117 -6.21 -13.33 12.19
C CYS A 117 -4.77 -13.17 11.69
N ILE A 118 -3.99 -12.21 12.21
CA ILE A 118 -2.66 -11.89 11.68
C ILE A 118 -1.71 -13.09 11.81
N TYR A 119 -1.76 -13.83 12.93
CA TYR A 119 -0.95 -15.04 13.07
C TYR A 119 -1.30 -16.10 12.02
N THR A 120 -2.58 -16.28 11.70
CA THR A 120 -3.04 -17.18 10.63
C THR A 120 -2.47 -16.76 9.27
N LEU A 121 -2.43 -15.46 8.98
CA LEU A 121 -1.83 -14.93 7.75
C LEU A 121 -0.32 -15.18 7.69
N ILE A 122 0.38 -15.05 8.83
CA ILE A 122 1.82 -15.36 8.92
C ILE A 122 2.05 -16.86 8.67
N SER A 123 1.27 -17.73 9.32
CA SER A 123 1.38 -19.18 9.13
C SER A 123 1.13 -19.58 7.68
N TRP A 124 0.07 -19.05 7.06
CA TRP A 124 -0.21 -19.29 5.65
C TRP A 124 0.96 -18.81 4.77
N LEU A 125 1.53 -17.66 5.07
CA LEU A 125 2.68 -17.15 4.32
C LEU A 125 3.88 -18.08 4.46
N GLN A 126 4.18 -18.58 5.67
CA GLN A 126 5.26 -19.55 5.92
C GLN A 126 5.05 -20.86 5.14
N ASP A 127 3.81 -21.35 5.06
CA ASP A 127 3.49 -22.61 4.38
C ASP A 127 3.55 -22.50 2.84
N ASN A 128 3.26 -21.32 2.28
CA ASN A 128 3.05 -21.17 0.83
C ASN A 128 4.20 -20.46 0.10
N VAL A 129 4.98 -19.64 0.80
CA VAL A 129 6.02 -18.78 0.21
C VAL A 129 7.07 -19.54 -0.60
N GLU A 130 7.48 -20.74 -0.18
CA GLU A 130 8.51 -21.52 -0.89
C GLU A 130 8.12 -21.80 -2.35
N THR A 131 6.82 -21.97 -2.63
CA THR A 131 6.31 -22.22 -3.98
C THR A 131 6.56 -21.01 -4.88
N TYR A 132 6.29 -19.80 -4.38
CA TYR A 132 6.51 -18.56 -5.11
C TYR A 132 8.01 -18.24 -5.29
N LEU A 133 8.85 -18.61 -4.32
CA LEU A 133 10.31 -18.46 -4.43
C LEU A 133 10.89 -19.40 -5.50
N LYS A 134 10.50 -20.67 -5.50
CA LYS A 134 10.92 -21.65 -6.52
C LYS A 134 10.48 -21.22 -7.92
N ALA A 135 9.23 -20.74 -8.05
CA ALA A 135 8.72 -20.19 -9.30
C ALA A 135 9.48 -18.93 -9.73
N SER A 136 9.88 -18.07 -8.79
CA SER A 136 10.65 -16.85 -9.09
C SER A 136 12.01 -17.17 -9.71
N VAL A 137 12.71 -18.16 -9.17
CA VAL A 137 14.01 -18.61 -9.70
C VAL A 137 13.85 -19.22 -11.11
N CYS A 138 12.79 -20.00 -11.34
CA CYS A 138 12.49 -20.59 -12.64
C CYS A 138 12.22 -19.51 -13.71
N ASN A 139 11.39 -18.51 -13.39
CA ASN A 139 11.08 -17.40 -14.30
C ASN A 139 12.32 -16.59 -14.68
N GLN A 140 13.25 -16.39 -13.73
CA GLN A 140 14.50 -15.71 -13.98
C GLN A 140 15.46 -16.52 -14.87
N ALA A 141 15.41 -17.85 -14.80
CA ALA A 141 16.18 -18.73 -15.69
C ALA A 141 15.64 -18.72 -17.12
N ILE A 142 14.30 -18.73 -17.30
CA ILE A 142 13.64 -18.71 -18.62
C ILE A 142 13.87 -17.36 -19.33
N LYS A 143 13.78 -16.23 -18.62
CA LYS A 143 14.08 -14.91 -19.19
C LYS A 143 15.53 -14.76 -19.67
N ARG A 144 16.46 -15.58 -19.16
CA ARG A 144 17.86 -15.60 -19.62
C ARG A 144 18.06 -16.48 -20.86
N SER A 145 17.19 -17.45 -21.13
CA SER A 145 17.26 -18.28 -22.34
C SER A 145 16.55 -17.65 -23.54
N ASP A 146 15.52 -16.82 -23.34
CA ASP A 146 14.74 -16.20 -24.41
C ASP A 146 15.38 -14.92 -25.01
N ALA A 147 16.53 -14.49 -24.52
CA ALA A 147 17.27 -13.35 -25.09
C ALA A 147 17.90 -13.63 -26.47
N ASN A 148 17.73 -14.83 -27.03
CA ASN A 148 18.36 -15.26 -28.28
C ASN A 148 17.39 -15.67 -29.40
N THR A 149 16.11 -15.31 -29.36
CA THR A 149 15.24 -15.51 -30.55
C THR A 149 14.32 -14.32 -30.74
N SER A 150 14.67 -13.54 -31.75
CA SER A 150 13.94 -12.38 -32.27
C SER A 150 12.63 -12.78 -32.94
N GLY A 151 11.59 -11.95 -32.73
CA GLY A 151 10.63 -11.58 -33.76
C GLY A 151 9.35 -12.42 -33.82
N THR A 152 8.29 -11.91 -33.22
CA THR A 152 6.93 -11.99 -33.76
C THR A 152 6.12 -10.85 -33.17
N GLU A 153 5.70 -9.93 -34.03
CA GLU A 153 4.74 -8.87 -33.72
C GLU A 153 3.38 -9.52 -33.43
N ASP A 154 3.16 -9.93 -32.18
CA ASP A 154 1.81 -10.12 -31.67
C ASP A 154 1.39 -8.76 -31.10
N ARG A 155 0.28 -8.20 -31.58
CA ARG A 155 -0.28 -6.95 -31.05
C ARG A 155 -0.75 -7.22 -29.62
N THR A 156 0.16 -7.13 -28.66
CA THR A 156 -0.18 -7.12 -27.24
C THR A 156 -1.15 -5.96 -27.03
N ALA A 157 -2.38 -6.28 -26.62
CA ALA A 157 -3.36 -5.28 -26.23
C ALA A 157 -2.70 -4.40 -25.16
N VAL A 158 -2.55 -3.10 -25.46
CA VAL A 158 -1.94 -2.17 -24.51
C VAL A 158 -2.92 -2.03 -23.35
N VAL A 159 -2.45 -2.32 -22.13
CA VAL A 159 -3.25 -2.20 -20.91
C VAL A 159 -2.91 -0.89 -20.22
N PHE A 160 -3.89 -0.01 -20.07
CA PHE A 160 -3.74 1.19 -19.25
C PHE A 160 -3.73 0.78 -17.77
N SER A 161 -2.91 1.44 -16.97
CA SER A 161 -2.89 1.23 -15.54
C SER A 161 -2.72 2.53 -14.77
N ARG A 162 -3.43 2.65 -13.64
CA ARG A 162 -3.26 3.70 -12.66
C ARG A 162 -2.95 3.11 -11.29
N TYR A 163 -1.80 3.50 -10.74
CA TYR A 163 -1.31 3.00 -9.45
C TYR A 163 -1.45 4.10 -8.43
N TRP A 164 -2.12 3.79 -7.33
CA TRP A 164 -2.26 4.66 -6.17
C TRP A 164 -1.41 4.11 -5.03
N ILE A 165 -0.22 4.68 -4.89
CA ILE A 165 0.77 4.23 -3.92
C ILE A 165 0.70 5.12 -2.68
N TYR A 166 0.49 4.49 -1.53
CA TYR A 166 0.57 5.12 -0.23
C TYR A 166 1.96 4.96 0.36
N SER A 167 2.49 6.02 0.95
CA SER A 167 3.66 6.00 1.81
C SER A 167 3.37 6.76 3.11
N HIS A 168 3.94 6.28 4.21
CA HIS A 168 3.77 6.94 5.51
C HIS A 168 4.17 8.44 5.46
N HIS A 169 5.25 8.77 4.74
CA HIS A 169 5.58 10.14 4.34
C HIS A 169 6.62 10.16 3.19
N ILE A 170 6.64 11.26 2.44
CA ILE A 170 7.64 11.52 1.40
C ILE A 170 8.28 12.90 1.65
N TYR A 171 9.16 12.99 2.65
CA TYR A 171 9.91 14.22 2.96
C TYR A 171 11.24 14.36 2.21
N SER A 172 11.85 13.23 1.83
CA SER A 172 13.17 13.24 1.20
C SER A 172 13.13 13.90 -0.17
N LYS A 173 13.81 15.04 -0.31
CA LYS A 173 13.97 15.74 -1.60
C LYS A 173 14.59 14.83 -2.66
N ILE A 174 15.50 13.95 -2.26
CA ILE A 174 16.14 12.98 -3.15
C ILE A 174 15.09 12.03 -3.70
N LYS A 175 14.30 11.38 -2.82
CA LYS A 175 13.25 10.45 -3.28
C LYS A 175 12.21 11.13 -4.17
N ARG A 176 11.77 12.34 -3.82
CA ARG A 176 10.79 13.09 -4.64
C ARG A 176 11.32 13.35 -6.05
N ARG A 177 12.58 13.79 -6.15
CA ARG A 177 13.26 14.00 -7.43
C ARG A 177 13.43 12.69 -8.20
N ASP A 178 13.84 11.62 -7.52
CA ASP A 178 14.07 10.32 -8.17
C ASP A 178 12.76 9.72 -8.70
N VAL A 179 11.66 9.85 -7.95
CA VAL A 179 10.29 9.48 -8.41
C VAL A 179 9.90 10.30 -9.64
N ALA A 180 10.08 11.63 -9.62
CA ALA A 180 9.73 12.49 -10.74
C ALA A 180 10.58 12.21 -11.99
N ASN A 181 11.89 11.97 -11.82
CA ASN A 181 12.79 11.61 -12.93
C ASN A 181 12.37 10.28 -13.55
N LEU A 182 12.11 9.27 -12.72
CA LEU A 182 11.70 7.95 -13.16
C LEU A 182 10.35 7.98 -13.90
N ALA A 183 9.40 8.79 -13.43
CA ALA A 183 8.13 9.00 -14.10
C ALA A 183 8.34 9.61 -15.49
N LYS A 184 9.18 10.65 -15.59
CA LYS A 184 9.53 11.29 -16.86
C LYS A 184 10.23 10.34 -17.83
N GLU A 185 11.17 9.53 -17.34
CA GLU A 185 11.91 8.54 -18.15
C GLU A 185 11.00 7.44 -18.70
N SER A 186 9.92 7.12 -18.00
CA SER A 186 9.00 6.02 -18.34
C SER A 186 7.65 6.50 -18.88
N SER A 187 7.56 7.76 -19.33
CA SER A 187 6.32 8.37 -19.88
C SER A 187 5.09 8.25 -18.97
N ILE A 188 5.31 8.24 -17.65
CA ILE A 188 4.28 8.21 -16.63
C ILE A 188 3.79 9.63 -16.34
N THR A 189 2.47 9.79 -16.25
CA THR A 189 1.82 11.00 -15.73
C THR A 189 1.25 10.74 -14.34
N GLY A 190 0.86 11.79 -13.62
CA GLY A 190 0.31 11.67 -12.28
C GLY A 190 0.93 12.68 -11.32
N PHE A 191 1.14 12.27 -10.08
CA PHE A 191 1.71 13.18 -9.09
C PHE A 191 2.41 12.46 -7.94
N CYS A 192 3.27 13.20 -7.26
CA CYS A 192 3.84 12.85 -5.97
C CYS A 192 3.42 13.89 -4.93
N LEU A 193 2.52 13.50 -4.02
CA LEU A 193 2.12 14.31 -2.87
C LEU A 193 3.22 14.22 -1.81
N ALA A 194 4.02 15.28 -1.70
CA ALA A 194 5.07 15.39 -0.69
C ALA A 194 4.47 15.65 0.70
N GLY A 195 5.12 15.14 1.75
CA GLY A 195 4.67 15.35 3.14
C GLY A 195 4.15 14.08 3.81
N LYS A 196 3.28 14.24 4.83
CA LYS A 196 2.60 13.16 5.57
C LYS A 196 1.08 13.36 5.49
N PRO A 197 0.30 12.38 4.97
CA PRO A 197 0.77 11.18 4.28
C PRO A 197 1.45 11.55 2.95
N GLY A 198 2.24 10.63 2.41
CA GLY A 198 2.79 10.77 1.07
C GLY A 198 2.08 9.86 0.09
N ILE A 199 1.69 10.38 -1.06
CA ILE A 199 0.92 9.65 -2.08
C ILE A 199 1.63 9.74 -3.42
N ILE A 200 1.70 8.65 -4.17
CA ILE A 200 2.19 8.68 -5.55
C ILE A 200 1.09 8.10 -6.43
N CYS A 201 0.60 8.90 -7.38
CA CYS A 201 -0.25 8.44 -8.46
C CYS A 201 0.58 8.29 -9.72
N MET A 202 0.51 7.13 -10.38
CA MET A 202 1.20 6.87 -11.65
C MET A 202 0.21 6.35 -12.67
N GLU A 203 0.12 7.01 -13.81
CA GLU A 203 -0.69 6.64 -14.96
C GLU A 203 0.19 6.36 -16.18
N GLY A 204 -0.08 5.25 -16.87
CA GLY A 204 0.64 4.88 -18.09
C GLY A 204 0.27 3.47 -18.54
N THR A 205 1.17 2.85 -19.31
CA THR A 205 1.05 1.44 -19.63
C THR A 205 1.28 0.59 -18.38
N LEU A 206 0.68 -0.59 -18.30
CA LEU A 206 0.95 -1.55 -17.22
C LEU A 206 2.45 -1.86 -17.08
N GLU A 207 3.16 -1.92 -18.20
CA GLU A 207 4.60 -2.20 -18.24
C GLU A 207 5.41 -1.09 -17.58
N ASP A 208 5.15 0.17 -17.94
CA ASP A 208 5.83 1.35 -17.40
C ASP A 208 5.48 1.61 -15.94
N CYS A 209 4.19 1.51 -15.58
CA CYS A 209 3.73 1.70 -14.20
C CYS A 209 4.42 0.72 -13.26
N ASP A 210 4.52 -0.53 -13.68
CA ASP A 210 5.19 -1.53 -12.88
C ASP A 210 6.72 -1.41 -12.90
N TYR A 211 7.34 -1.01 -14.02
CA TYR A 211 8.77 -0.71 -14.06
C TYR A 211 9.11 0.38 -13.03
N CYS A 212 8.34 1.47 -13.05
CA CYS A 212 8.44 2.55 -12.07
C CYS A 212 8.24 2.02 -10.65
N TRP A 213 7.19 1.22 -10.42
CA TRP A 213 6.92 0.65 -9.12
C TRP A 213 8.08 -0.22 -8.59
N GLN A 214 8.71 -1.05 -9.44
CA GLN A 214 9.85 -1.87 -9.02
C GLN A 214 11.03 -1.04 -8.54
N LYS A 215 11.27 0.12 -9.15
CA LYS A 215 12.35 1.05 -8.76
C LYS A 215 11.97 1.85 -7.53
N ILE A 216 10.73 2.31 -7.44
CA ILE A 216 10.23 3.07 -6.29
C ILE A 216 10.21 2.20 -5.04
N LYS A 217 9.66 0.98 -5.09
CA LYS A 217 9.42 0.14 -3.91
C LYS A 217 10.71 -0.22 -3.15
N VAL A 218 11.86 -0.27 -3.83
CA VAL A 218 13.17 -0.63 -3.25
C VAL A 218 13.94 0.56 -2.66
N MET A 219 13.43 1.79 -2.79
CA MET A 219 14.02 2.92 -2.07
C MET A 219 13.75 2.76 -0.56
N ASN A 220 14.54 3.44 0.29
CA ASN A 220 14.46 3.28 1.75
C ASN A 220 13.20 3.94 2.36
N TRP A 221 12.02 3.34 2.21
CA TRP A 221 10.75 3.82 2.76
C TRP A 221 10.48 3.28 4.16
N HIS A 222 9.85 4.10 5.01
CA HIS A 222 9.29 3.62 6.28
C HIS A 222 8.13 2.65 6.03
N LYS A 223 7.22 3.03 5.14
CA LYS A 223 6.17 2.18 4.58
C LYS A 223 5.85 2.65 3.17
N ILE A 224 5.67 1.71 2.24
CA ILE A 224 5.17 2.00 0.90
C ILE A 224 4.41 0.79 0.36
N LEU A 225 3.21 1.02 -0.19
CA LEU A 225 2.37 -0.02 -0.77
C LEU A 225 1.40 0.56 -1.80
N ILE A 226 0.94 -0.27 -2.72
CA ILE A 226 -0.15 0.08 -3.64
C ILE A 226 -1.47 -0.15 -2.90
N LYS A 227 -2.25 0.92 -2.70
CA LYS A 227 -3.59 0.86 -2.10
C LYS A 227 -4.65 0.49 -3.12
N LEU A 228 -4.54 1.03 -4.33
CA LEU A 228 -5.47 0.80 -5.41
C LEU A 228 -4.72 0.67 -6.73
N MET A 229 -5.15 -0.30 -7.54
CA MET A 229 -4.67 -0.50 -8.90
C MET A 229 -5.88 -0.54 -9.82
N GLU A 230 -5.96 0.41 -10.73
CA GLU A 230 -7.01 0.47 -11.74
C GLU A 230 -6.38 0.02 -13.07
N LYS A 231 -7.05 -0.90 -13.77
CA LYS A 231 -6.59 -1.41 -15.06
C LYS A 231 -7.72 -1.35 -16.07
N GLU A 232 -7.37 -0.99 -17.30
CA GLU A 232 -8.30 -1.02 -18.42
C GLU A 232 -7.66 -1.73 -19.61
N GLU A 233 -8.29 -2.82 -20.05
CA GLU A 233 -7.85 -3.64 -21.16
C GLU A 233 -8.35 -3.04 -22.49
N ASP A 234 -7.72 -3.44 -23.61
CA ASP A 234 -8.11 -3.05 -24.97
C ASP A 234 -8.17 -1.53 -25.25
N CYS A 235 -7.36 -0.73 -24.56
CA CYS A 235 -7.31 0.70 -24.82
C CYS A 235 -6.56 1.00 -26.14
N ASN A 236 -7.28 1.59 -27.11
CA ASN A 236 -6.70 2.05 -28.39
C ASN A 236 -5.63 3.13 -28.20
N ASN A 237 -5.75 3.95 -27.15
CA ASN A 237 -4.77 4.95 -26.77
C ASN A 237 -4.80 5.17 -25.25
N VAL A 238 -3.67 4.89 -24.59
CA VAL A 238 -3.41 5.10 -23.15
C VAL A 238 -3.62 6.56 -22.76
N ASP A 239 -3.28 7.51 -23.64
CA ASP A 239 -3.34 8.94 -23.34
C ASP A 239 -4.78 9.45 -23.14
N ASN A 240 -5.78 8.79 -23.72
CA ASN A 240 -7.19 9.15 -23.53
C ASN A 240 -7.71 8.79 -22.12
N MET A 241 -7.02 7.88 -21.43
CA MET A 241 -7.42 7.36 -20.12
C MET A 241 -6.75 8.12 -18.96
N ARG A 242 -5.70 8.90 -19.27
CA ARG A 242 -4.97 9.70 -18.28
C ARG A 242 -5.87 10.80 -17.73
N LYS A 243 -5.89 10.94 -16.41
CA LYS A 243 -6.51 12.06 -15.70
C LYS A 243 -5.51 13.18 -15.45
N PHE A 244 -4.22 12.87 -15.46
CA PHE A 244 -3.14 13.84 -15.28
C PHE A 244 -2.34 13.99 -16.58
N THR A 245 -2.06 15.23 -16.97
CA THR A 245 -1.34 15.54 -18.23
C THR A 245 0.17 15.40 -18.11
N GLU A 246 0.72 15.64 -16.92
CA GLU A 246 2.15 15.53 -16.63
C GLU A 246 2.35 14.86 -15.27
N PHE A 247 3.59 14.52 -14.92
CA PHE A 247 3.94 14.11 -13.56
C PHE A 247 4.41 15.31 -12.75
N GLN A 248 3.74 15.63 -11.65
CA GLN A 248 4.03 16.83 -10.85
C GLN A 248 4.24 16.53 -9.36
N GLU A 249 5.11 17.30 -8.71
CA GLU A 249 5.19 17.31 -7.24
C GLU A 249 4.10 18.23 -6.70
N VAL A 250 3.26 17.71 -5.81
CA VAL A 250 2.16 18.44 -5.19
C VAL A 250 2.37 18.46 -3.66
N SER A 251 1.97 19.54 -3.00
CA SER A 251 2.02 19.62 -1.54
C SER A 251 0.98 20.61 -1.03
N PHE A 252 0.32 20.27 0.08
CA PHE A 252 -0.68 21.13 0.71
C PHE A 252 -0.31 21.34 2.18
N PRO A 253 0.79 22.05 2.49
CA PRO A 253 1.30 22.13 3.85
C PRO A 253 0.33 22.88 4.78
N THR A 254 0.12 22.35 5.98
CA THR A 254 -0.58 23.06 7.07
C THR A 254 0.42 23.63 8.09
N THR A 255 -0.09 24.28 9.15
CA THR A 255 0.72 24.69 10.31
C THR A 255 1.30 23.50 11.07
N GLU A 256 0.62 22.37 11.00
CA GLU A 256 1.11 21.08 11.48
C GLU A 256 1.93 20.40 10.38
N ARG A 257 2.80 19.44 10.72
CA ARG A 257 3.64 18.75 9.72
C ARG A 257 2.85 17.73 8.88
N HIS A 258 1.64 18.10 8.45
CA HIS A 258 0.70 17.29 7.70
C HIS A 258 0.21 18.02 6.44
N ASN A 259 -0.25 17.25 5.46
CA ASN A 259 -0.96 17.81 4.32
C ASN A 259 -2.42 18.13 4.69
N ASP A 260 -2.96 19.21 4.14
CA ASP A 260 -4.38 19.54 4.19
C ASP A 260 -5.16 18.52 3.34
N MET A 261 -5.85 17.62 4.03
CA MET A 261 -6.61 16.54 3.40
C MET A 261 -7.84 17.06 2.65
N GLY A 262 -8.39 18.22 3.02
CA GLY A 262 -9.50 18.86 2.31
C GLY A 262 -9.04 19.42 0.96
N GLN A 263 -7.87 20.05 0.92
CA GLN A 263 -7.26 20.49 -0.34
C GLN A 263 -6.85 19.30 -1.21
N PHE A 264 -6.35 18.21 -0.61
CA PHE A 264 -6.05 17.00 -1.36
C PHE A 264 -7.31 16.35 -1.97
N LEU A 265 -8.41 16.27 -1.21
CA LEU A 265 -9.70 15.80 -1.73
C LEU A 265 -10.19 16.67 -2.89
N LYS A 266 -10.08 18.00 -2.75
CA LYS A 266 -10.42 18.94 -3.83
C LYS A 266 -9.57 18.67 -5.07
N TYR A 267 -8.25 18.52 -4.91
CA TYR A 267 -7.33 18.21 -5.99
C TYR A 267 -7.71 16.90 -6.72
N LEU A 268 -8.08 15.85 -5.99
CA LEU A 268 -8.56 14.60 -6.60
C LEU A 268 -9.89 14.81 -7.34
N THR A 269 -10.80 15.62 -6.78
CA THR A 269 -12.10 15.92 -7.39
C THR A 269 -11.95 16.69 -8.70
N ASP A 270 -11.03 17.65 -8.74
CA ASP A 270 -10.72 18.42 -9.96
C ASP A 270 -10.16 17.53 -11.10
N HIS A 271 -9.72 16.31 -10.78
CA HIS A 271 -9.22 15.30 -11.74
C HIS A 271 -10.14 14.06 -11.84
N ASP A 272 -11.39 14.14 -11.40
CA ASP A 272 -12.37 13.03 -11.38
C ASP A 272 -11.90 11.75 -10.64
N CYS A 273 -11.07 11.89 -9.60
CA CYS A 273 -10.49 10.78 -8.83
C CYS A 273 -10.94 10.77 -7.36
N GLN A 274 -12.08 11.37 -7.02
CA GLN A 274 -12.54 11.51 -5.64
C GLN A 274 -12.84 10.17 -4.94
N HIS A 275 -13.22 9.13 -5.70
CA HIS A 275 -13.51 7.79 -5.14
C HIS A 275 -12.29 7.20 -4.44
N VAL A 276 -11.10 7.51 -4.94
CA VAL A 276 -9.83 7.02 -4.44
C VAL A 276 -9.51 7.53 -3.04
N PHE A 277 -10.07 8.67 -2.62
CA PHE A 277 -9.85 9.18 -1.28
C PHE A 277 -10.29 8.18 -0.21
N LYS A 278 -11.42 7.50 -0.43
CA LYS A 278 -11.91 6.44 0.46
C LYS A 278 -10.99 5.23 0.45
N GLU A 279 -10.48 4.83 -0.71
CA GLU A 279 -9.55 3.69 -0.85
C GLU A 279 -8.18 3.96 -0.22
N LEU A 280 -7.69 5.20 -0.27
CA LEU A 280 -6.40 5.58 0.31
C LEU A 280 -6.42 5.65 1.84
N PHE A 281 -7.52 6.14 2.42
CA PHE A 281 -7.59 6.51 3.84
C PHE A 281 -8.66 5.76 4.64
N GLY A 282 -9.52 4.97 4.00
CA GLY A 282 -10.63 4.27 4.65
C GLY A 282 -11.76 5.19 5.14
N ILE A 283 -11.73 6.48 4.78
CA ILE A 283 -12.69 7.49 5.26
C ILE A 283 -13.35 8.16 4.06
N GLU A 284 -14.67 8.37 4.13
CA GLU A 284 -15.38 9.18 3.14
C GLU A 284 -15.00 10.66 3.28
N GLY A 285 -14.46 11.23 2.20
CA GLY A 285 -14.05 12.63 2.15
C GLY A 285 -15.25 13.55 2.33
N LYS A 286 -15.22 14.39 3.38
CA LYS A 286 -16.21 15.46 3.59
C LYS A 286 -15.59 16.78 3.15
N PHE A 287 -16.24 17.49 2.23
CA PHE A 287 -15.89 18.89 1.97
C PHE A 287 -16.21 19.71 3.21
N SER A 288 -15.20 20.14 3.94
CA SER A 288 -15.34 21.28 4.85
C SER A 288 -15.62 22.50 3.97
N LYS A 289 -16.82 23.07 4.08
CA LYS A 289 -17.10 24.40 3.51
C LYS A 289 -16.08 25.35 4.14
N LEU A 290 -15.18 25.90 3.34
CA LEU A 290 -14.38 27.04 3.76
C LEU A 290 -15.36 28.17 4.11
N PRO A 291 -15.14 28.91 5.22
CA PRO A 291 -15.89 30.13 5.48
C PRO A 291 -15.52 31.16 4.41
N ASP A 292 -16.55 31.80 3.84
CA ASP A 292 -16.43 32.96 2.94
C ASP A 292 -15.68 34.13 3.59
#